data_AF-A0A075H4Y3-F1
#
_entry.id   AF-A0A075H4Y3-F1
#
_cell.length_a   1.000
_cell.length_b   1.000
_cell.length_c   1.000
_cell.angle_alpha   90.00
_cell.angle_beta   90.00
_cell.angle_gamma   90.00
#
_symmetry.space_group_name_H-M   'P 1'
#
loop_
_entity.id
_entity.type
_entity.pdbx_description
1 polymer ?
#
loop_
_entity_poly.entity_id
_entity_poly.type
_entity_poly.pdbx_seq_one_letter_code
_entity_poly.pdbx_strand_id
1 'polypeptide(L)'
;MDSAATALGVAAPKHQPGETEWIALNAHASGVVALGARLRYAEEATRELARQYVPTLSLLLGPLGAARLVVLAGGRERLARMPSGSLQVLGASGAMAAHRRGAPPPKHSPVLFSLPQVSRSPRWVRGKIARFLAGKASIAVRMDHFDGEPWDEERIAEINQECENIRARFPKPPKRR
;
A
#
# COMPACT_ATOMS: atom_id res chain seq x y z
N MET A 1 18.78 24.47 28.52
CA MET A 1 18.07 23.18 28.35
C MET A 1 16.65 23.23 28.91
N ASP A 2 16.41 23.93 30.02
CA ASP A 2 15.04 24.20 30.53
C ASP A 2 14.13 24.92 29.51
N SER A 3 14.72 25.80 28.68
CA SER A 3 14.04 26.46 27.57
C SER A 3 13.35 25.49 26.59
N ALA A 4 13.91 24.30 26.33
CA ALA A 4 13.31 23.34 25.42
C ALA A 4 12.12 22.60 26.04
N ALA A 5 12.20 22.25 27.33
CA ALA A 5 11.09 21.62 28.06
C ALA A 5 9.91 22.58 28.19
N THR A 6 10.17 23.86 28.49
CA THR A 6 9.16 24.92 28.50
C THR A 6 8.55 25.13 27.12
N ALA A 7 9.35 25.18 26.04
CA ALA A 7 8.84 25.35 24.68
C ALA A 7 7.96 24.20 24.20
N LEU A 8 8.25 22.97 24.63
CA LEU A 8 7.48 21.76 24.28
C LEU A 8 6.34 21.46 25.26
N GLY A 9 6.20 22.23 26.34
CA GLY A 9 5.18 22.01 27.38
C GLY A 9 5.33 20.68 28.13
N VAL A 10 6.56 20.17 28.25
CA VAL A 10 6.86 18.89 28.91
C VAL A 10 7.66 19.11 30.20
N ALA A 11 7.54 18.17 31.15
CA ALA A 11 8.32 18.23 32.38
C ALA A 11 9.83 18.10 32.08
N ALA A 12 10.64 18.93 32.74
CA ALA A 12 12.09 18.86 32.62
C ALA A 12 12.61 17.50 33.13
N PRO A 13 13.62 16.90 32.48
CA PRO A 13 14.18 15.63 32.91
C PRO A 13 14.89 15.79 34.27
N LYS A 14 14.83 14.73 35.10
CA LYS A 14 15.47 14.71 36.43
C LYS A 14 16.99 14.90 36.38
N HIS A 15 17.62 14.49 35.29
CA HIS A 15 19.06 14.65 35.03
C HIS A 15 19.21 15.40 33.71
N GLN A 16 19.90 16.52 33.73
CA GLN A 16 20.18 17.27 32.51
C GLN A 16 21.32 16.58 31.74
N PRO A 17 21.22 16.47 30.41
CA PRO A 17 22.30 15.91 29.60
C PRO A 17 23.54 16.82 29.68
N GLY A 18 24.72 16.22 29.59
CA GLY A 18 25.97 16.98 29.45
C GLY A 18 26.01 17.78 28.13
N GLU A 19 26.94 18.73 27.99
CA GLU A 19 27.06 19.53 26.76
C GLU A 19 27.30 18.65 25.52
N THR A 20 28.24 17.72 25.61
CA THR A 20 28.55 16.77 24.52
C THR A 20 27.37 15.87 24.19
N GLU A 21 26.65 15.40 25.22
CA GLU A 21 25.45 14.56 25.06
C GLU A 21 24.33 15.34 24.38
N TRP A 22 24.08 16.58 24.81
CA TRP A 22 23.07 17.45 24.22
C TRP A 22 23.35 17.75 22.75
N ILE A 23 24.60 18.03 22.40
CA ILE A 23 25.02 18.24 21.00
C ILE A 23 24.75 16.98 20.17
N ALA A 24 25.12 15.80 20.68
CA ALA A 24 24.88 14.53 19.98
C ALA A 24 23.39 14.25 19.78
N LEU A 25 22.55 14.46 20.81
CA LEU A 25 21.10 14.29 20.74
C LEU A 25 20.45 15.24 19.73
N ASN A 26 20.84 16.53 19.78
CA ASN A 26 20.31 17.53 18.87
C ASN A 26 20.74 17.26 17.41
N ALA A 27 22.00 16.89 17.18
CA ALA A 27 22.49 16.51 15.85
C ALA A 27 21.72 15.30 15.30
N HIS A 28 21.47 14.28 16.13
CA HIS A 28 20.67 13.12 15.73
C HIS A 28 19.22 13.51 15.38
N ALA A 29 18.57 14.30 16.24
CA ALA A 29 17.20 14.78 16.01
C ALA A 29 17.10 15.59 14.70
N SER A 30 18.06 16.50 14.47
CA SER A 30 18.17 17.27 13.23
C SER A 30 18.36 16.36 12.01
N GLY A 31 19.18 15.32 12.14
CA GLY A 31 19.35 14.29 11.12
C GLY A 31 18.04 13.55 10.79
N VAL A 32 17.26 13.16 11.80
CA VAL A 32 15.96 12.51 11.63
C VAL A 32 14.97 13.43 10.89
N VAL A 33 14.91 14.72 11.25
CA VAL A 33 14.06 15.70 10.57
C VAL A 33 14.46 15.85 9.10
N ALA A 34 15.75 15.96 8.82
CA ALA A 34 16.27 16.07 7.45
C ALA A 34 15.97 14.81 6.61
N LEU A 35 16.13 13.61 7.19
CA LEU A 35 15.74 12.36 6.54
C LEU A 35 14.24 12.30 6.26
N GLY A 36 13.41 12.75 7.21
CA GLY A 36 11.97 12.87 7.02
C GLY A 36 11.59 13.77 5.84
N ALA A 37 12.29 14.89 5.66
CA ALA A 37 12.09 15.77 4.52
C ALA A 37 12.48 15.11 3.19
N ARG A 38 13.63 14.41 3.15
CA ARG A 38 14.07 13.67 1.96
C ARG A 38 13.12 12.55 1.58
N LEU A 39 12.59 11.82 2.56
CA LEU A 39 11.60 10.75 2.34
C LEU A 39 10.32 11.31 1.72
N ARG A 40 9.80 12.44 2.24
CA ARG A 40 8.62 13.10 1.67
C ARG A 40 8.83 13.50 0.21
N TYR A 41 10.00 14.06 -0.11
CA TYR A 41 10.34 14.43 -1.48
C TYR A 41 10.39 13.22 -2.42
N ALA A 42 11.05 12.14 -2.00
CA ALA A 42 11.14 10.91 -2.79
C ALA A 42 9.75 10.24 -2.97
N GLU A 43 8.91 10.30 -1.94
CA GLU A 43 7.53 9.82 -2.02
C GLU A 43 6.73 10.62 -3.05
N GLU A 44 6.78 11.96 -3.00
CA GLU A 44 6.03 12.80 -3.95
C GLU A 44 6.51 12.59 -5.39
N ALA A 45 7.83 12.51 -5.60
CA ALA A 45 8.38 12.19 -6.92
C ALA A 45 7.87 10.82 -7.42
N THR A 46 7.80 9.82 -6.54
CA THR A 46 7.25 8.50 -6.88
C THR A 46 5.76 8.60 -7.22
N ARG A 47 5.00 9.44 -6.50
CA ARG A 47 3.57 9.64 -6.75
C ARG A 47 3.33 10.23 -8.12
N GLU A 48 4.10 11.25 -8.47
CA GLU A 48 4.00 11.93 -9.75
C GLU A 48 4.38 11.00 -10.92
N LEU A 49 5.52 10.33 -10.82
CA LEU A 49 5.96 9.37 -11.84
C LEU A 49 4.96 8.22 -12.03
N ALA A 50 4.34 7.74 -10.95
CA ALA A 50 3.33 6.68 -11.04
C ALA A 50 2.06 7.14 -11.76
N ARG A 51 1.58 8.36 -11.50
CA ARG A 51 0.42 8.94 -12.19
C ARG A 51 0.67 9.09 -13.69
N GLN A 52 1.90 9.41 -14.09
CA GLN A 52 2.26 9.52 -15.50
C GLN A 52 2.46 8.14 -16.16
N TYR A 53 3.11 7.21 -15.46
CA TYR A 53 3.52 5.93 -16.05
C TYR A 53 2.41 4.85 -16.04
N VAL A 54 1.53 4.87 -15.04
CA VAL A 54 0.40 3.94 -14.86
C VAL A 54 -0.82 4.69 -14.29
N PRO A 55 -1.45 5.59 -15.07
CA PRO A 55 -2.50 6.50 -14.58
C PRO A 55 -3.72 5.75 -14.04
N THR A 56 -4.25 4.77 -14.78
CA THR A 56 -5.47 4.04 -14.41
C THR A 56 -5.22 3.17 -13.17
N LEU A 57 -4.08 2.49 -13.13
CA LEU A 57 -3.70 1.68 -11.97
C LEU A 57 -3.46 2.55 -10.72
N SER A 58 -2.85 3.73 -10.90
CA SER A 58 -2.62 4.70 -9.83
C SER A 58 -3.92 5.26 -9.28
N LEU A 59 -4.91 5.51 -10.14
CA LEU A 59 -6.24 5.94 -9.72
C LEU A 59 -6.95 4.85 -8.91
N LEU A 60 -6.82 3.58 -9.29
CA LEU A 60 -7.44 2.45 -8.59
C LEU A 60 -6.79 2.12 -7.24
N LEU A 61 -5.46 2.03 -7.18
CA LEU A 61 -4.73 1.49 -6.02
C LEU A 61 -4.00 2.55 -5.19
N GLY A 62 -4.04 3.80 -5.64
CA GLY A 62 -3.12 4.83 -5.20
C GLY A 62 -1.75 4.69 -5.88
N PRO A 63 -1.06 5.82 -6.12
CA PRO A 63 0.17 5.84 -6.91
C PRO A 63 1.31 5.02 -6.30
N LEU A 64 1.46 5.00 -4.96
CA LEU A 64 2.48 4.18 -4.30
C LEU A 64 2.20 2.68 -4.43
N GLY A 65 0.93 2.28 -4.38
CA GLY A 65 0.52 0.89 -4.58
C GLY A 65 0.78 0.43 -6.01
N ALA A 66 0.43 1.26 -6.98
CA ALA A 66 0.68 1.02 -8.40
C ALA A 66 2.18 0.89 -8.70
N ALA A 67 3.00 1.86 -8.26
CA ALA A 67 4.45 1.83 -8.41
C ALA A 67 5.06 0.55 -7.80
N ARG A 68 4.61 0.16 -6.61
CA ARG A 68 5.09 -1.05 -5.94
C ARG A 68 4.74 -2.32 -6.74
N LEU A 69 3.57 -2.43 -7.36
CA LEU A 69 3.24 -3.57 -8.23
C LEU A 69 4.14 -3.64 -9.46
N VAL A 70 4.39 -2.48 -10.10
CA VAL A 70 5.27 -2.40 -11.27
C VAL A 70 6.67 -2.89 -10.92
N VAL A 71 7.23 -2.43 -9.80
CA VAL A 71 8.56 -2.87 -9.31
C VAL A 71 8.56 -4.36 -8.99
N LEU A 72 7.54 -4.86 -8.27
CA LEU A 72 7.44 -6.28 -7.92
C LEU A 72 7.30 -7.19 -9.15
N ALA A 73 6.68 -6.71 -10.22
CA ALA A 73 6.54 -7.44 -11.48
C ALA A 73 7.79 -7.39 -12.37
N GLY A 74 8.69 -6.43 -12.12
CA GLY A 74 9.86 -6.16 -12.94
C GLY A 74 9.54 -5.35 -14.21
N GLY A 75 8.52 -4.49 -14.16
CA GLY A 75 8.14 -3.58 -15.26
C GLY A 75 6.65 -3.59 -15.61
N ARG A 76 6.18 -2.52 -16.26
CA ARG A 76 4.77 -2.33 -16.66
C ARG A 76 4.29 -3.41 -17.62
N GLU A 77 5.08 -3.74 -18.65
CA GLU A 77 4.74 -4.79 -19.61
C GLU A 77 4.56 -6.14 -18.93
N ARG A 78 5.52 -6.53 -18.07
CA ARG A 78 5.44 -7.80 -17.33
C ARG A 78 4.19 -7.83 -16.45
N LEU A 79 3.87 -6.74 -15.77
CA LEU A 79 2.67 -6.63 -14.96
C LEU A 79 1.39 -6.75 -15.81
N ALA A 80 1.35 -6.14 -16.99
CA ALA A 80 0.20 -6.21 -17.91
C ALA A 80 -0.07 -7.63 -18.43
N ARG A 81 0.99 -8.41 -18.64
CA ARG A 81 0.91 -9.82 -19.07
C ARG A 81 0.57 -10.78 -17.93
N MET A 82 0.67 -10.38 -16.66
CA MET A 82 0.33 -11.26 -15.54
C MET A 82 -1.17 -11.59 -15.52
N PRO A 83 -1.53 -12.84 -15.16
CA PRO A 83 -2.91 -13.17 -14.86
C PRO A 83 -3.32 -12.54 -13.52
N SER A 84 -4.61 -12.28 -13.36
CA SER A 84 -5.15 -11.64 -12.15
C SER A 84 -4.83 -12.42 -10.87
N GLY A 85 -4.82 -13.76 -10.91
CA GLY A 85 -4.44 -14.58 -9.76
C GLY A 85 -3.00 -14.36 -9.30
N SER A 86 -2.06 -14.13 -10.22
CA SER A 86 -0.67 -13.80 -9.89
C SER A 86 -0.57 -12.40 -9.29
N LEU A 87 -1.28 -11.41 -9.86
CA LEU A 87 -1.35 -10.05 -9.30
C LEU A 87 -1.96 -10.06 -7.89
N GLN A 88 -2.99 -10.88 -7.68
CA GLN A 88 -3.66 -11.05 -6.38
C GLN A 88 -2.69 -11.40 -5.27
N VAL A 89 -1.61 -12.15 -5.54
CA VAL A 89 -0.64 -12.61 -4.53
C VAL A 89 0.78 -12.08 -4.78
N LEU A 90 0.95 -11.10 -5.68
CA LEU A 90 2.24 -10.56 -6.06
C LEU A 90 2.98 -9.98 -4.83
N GLY A 91 4.23 -10.38 -4.63
CA GLY A 91 5.02 -9.96 -3.44
C GLY A 91 4.75 -10.77 -2.17
N ALA A 92 3.81 -11.72 -2.15
CA ALA A 92 3.59 -12.62 -1.01
C ALA A 92 4.51 -13.88 -1.07
N SER A 93 5.80 -13.71 -1.42
CA SER A 93 6.73 -14.80 -1.71
C SER A 93 6.87 -15.81 -0.56
N GLY A 94 6.99 -15.33 0.68
CA GLY A 94 7.06 -16.17 1.87
C GLY A 94 5.79 -17.01 2.09
N ALA A 95 4.61 -16.40 1.96
CA ALA A 95 3.33 -17.11 2.09
C ALA A 95 3.11 -18.12 0.94
N MET A 96 3.52 -17.77 -0.28
CA MET A 96 3.50 -18.68 -1.42
C MET A 96 4.47 -19.86 -1.22
N ALA A 97 5.64 -19.63 -0.63
CA ALA A 97 6.58 -20.70 -0.29
C ALA A 97 6.00 -21.65 0.77
N ALA A 98 5.33 -21.12 1.79
CA ALA A 98 4.60 -21.94 2.76
C ALA A 98 3.46 -22.72 2.11
N HIS A 99 2.73 -22.10 1.18
CA HIS A 99 1.66 -22.77 0.44
C HIS A 99 2.18 -23.97 -0.36
N ARG A 100 3.33 -23.83 -1.03
CA ARG A 100 4.00 -24.95 -1.71
C ARG A 100 4.40 -26.11 -0.77
N ARG A 101 4.45 -25.85 0.54
CA ARG A 101 4.70 -26.86 1.60
C ARG A 101 3.41 -27.37 2.27
N GLY A 102 2.24 -27.07 1.72
CA GLY A 102 0.94 -27.54 2.20
C GLY A 102 0.15 -26.54 3.05
N ALA A 103 0.67 -25.34 3.32
CA ALA A 103 -0.13 -24.30 3.98
C ALA A 103 -1.26 -23.80 3.07
N PRO A 104 -2.34 -23.19 3.59
CA PRO A 104 -3.34 -22.55 2.75
C PRO A 104 -2.75 -21.40 1.91
N PRO A 105 -3.22 -21.18 0.66
CA PRO A 105 -2.71 -20.12 -0.19
C PRO A 105 -2.99 -18.73 0.39
N PRO A 106 -2.10 -17.73 0.18
CA PRO A 106 -2.36 -16.36 0.59
C PRO A 106 -3.58 -15.79 -0.15
N LYS A 107 -4.40 -15.03 0.58
CA LYS A 107 -5.64 -14.45 0.03
C LYS A 107 -5.42 -13.17 -0.78
N HIS A 108 -4.31 -12.47 -0.54
CA HIS A 108 -4.01 -11.16 -1.10
C HIS A 108 -2.51 -10.86 -0.98
N SER A 109 -2.03 -9.98 -1.84
CA SER A 109 -0.70 -9.38 -1.79
C SER A 109 -0.62 -8.33 -0.69
N PRO A 110 0.60 -7.93 -0.27
CA PRO A 110 0.78 -6.79 0.62
C PRO A 110 0.17 -5.50 0.05
N VAL A 111 0.24 -5.30 -1.27
CA VAL A 111 -0.34 -4.12 -1.94
C VAL A 111 -1.86 -4.12 -1.90
N LEU A 112 -2.51 -5.25 -2.18
CA LEU A 112 -3.97 -5.30 -2.09
C LEU A 112 -4.44 -5.22 -0.64
N PHE A 113 -3.67 -5.75 0.31
CA PHE A 113 -4.00 -5.65 1.72
C PHE A 113 -3.91 -4.23 2.27
N SER A 114 -3.02 -3.37 1.75
CA SER A 114 -2.93 -1.97 2.21
C SER A 114 -4.16 -1.14 1.85
N LEU A 115 -5.00 -1.60 0.92
CA LEU A 115 -6.24 -0.92 0.56
C LEU A 115 -7.28 -1.04 1.70
N PRO A 116 -7.95 0.07 2.10
CA PRO A 116 -8.99 0.05 3.12
C PRO A 116 -10.11 -0.97 2.82
N GLN A 117 -10.49 -1.12 1.55
CA GLN A 117 -11.51 -2.05 1.06
C GLN A 117 -11.19 -3.50 1.47
N VAL A 118 -9.90 -3.87 1.57
CA VAL A 118 -9.45 -5.21 1.96
C VAL A 118 -9.10 -5.28 3.45
N SER A 119 -8.24 -4.38 3.95
CA SER A 119 -7.75 -4.42 5.34
C SER A 119 -8.88 -4.28 6.38
N ARG A 120 -9.80 -3.34 6.15
CA ARG A 120 -10.93 -3.06 7.05
C ARG A 120 -12.08 -4.07 6.90
N SER A 121 -12.04 -4.93 5.88
CA SER A 121 -13.06 -5.95 5.67
C SER A 121 -12.87 -7.17 6.58
N PRO A 122 -13.96 -7.89 6.94
CA PRO A 122 -13.87 -9.11 7.74
C PRO A 122 -13.00 -10.20 7.09
N ARG A 123 -12.27 -10.98 7.90
CA ARG A 123 -11.27 -11.98 7.45
C ARG A 123 -11.79 -13.00 6.42
N TRP A 124 -13.09 -13.33 6.46
CA TRP A 124 -13.73 -14.26 5.52
C TRP A 124 -14.11 -13.62 4.18
N VAL A 125 -14.17 -12.29 4.11
CA VAL A 125 -14.50 -11.53 2.90
C VAL A 125 -13.25 -11.02 2.18
N ARG A 126 -12.15 -10.73 2.90
CA ARG A 126 -10.91 -10.13 2.34
C ARG A 126 -10.45 -10.75 1.02
N GLY A 127 -10.44 -12.08 0.94
CA GLY A 127 -9.99 -12.77 -0.28
C GLY A 127 -10.94 -12.60 -1.48
N LYS A 128 -12.23 -12.36 -1.25
CA LYS A 128 -13.21 -12.07 -2.31
C LYS A 128 -12.99 -10.68 -2.89
N ILE A 129 -12.84 -9.68 -2.01
CA ILE A 129 -12.57 -8.30 -2.41
C ILE A 129 -11.19 -8.20 -3.07
N ALA A 130 -10.16 -8.84 -2.51
CA ALA A 130 -8.84 -8.86 -3.11
C ALA A 130 -8.83 -9.50 -4.51
N ARG A 131 -9.59 -10.58 -4.73
CA ARG A 131 -9.74 -11.18 -6.06
C ARG A 131 -10.41 -10.22 -7.04
N PHE A 132 -11.48 -9.55 -6.61
CA PHE A 132 -12.17 -8.56 -7.43
C PHE A 132 -11.26 -7.39 -7.81
N LEU A 133 -10.58 -6.79 -6.82
CA LEU A 133 -9.63 -5.69 -7.04
C LEU A 133 -8.43 -6.12 -7.88
N ALA A 134 -7.91 -7.34 -7.71
CA ALA A 134 -6.85 -7.86 -8.57
C ALA A 134 -7.31 -7.99 -10.03
N GLY A 135 -8.57 -8.34 -10.27
CA GLY A 135 -9.16 -8.39 -11.60
C GLY A 135 -9.22 -7.01 -12.24
N LYS A 136 -9.69 -6.01 -11.48
CA LYS A 136 -9.72 -4.61 -11.93
C LYS A 136 -8.32 -4.04 -12.13
N ALA A 137 -7.38 -4.32 -11.24
CA ALA A 137 -5.99 -3.92 -11.39
C ALA A 137 -5.33 -4.52 -12.64
N SER A 138 -5.62 -5.79 -12.96
CA SER A 138 -5.15 -6.41 -14.22
C SER A 138 -5.71 -5.73 -15.47
N ILE A 139 -6.95 -5.23 -15.42
CA ILE A 139 -7.53 -4.46 -16.54
C ILE A 139 -6.86 -3.08 -16.62
N ALA A 140 -6.79 -2.37 -15.49
CA ALA A 140 -6.19 -1.04 -15.40
C ALA A 140 -4.76 -1.01 -15.95
N VAL A 141 -3.90 -1.93 -15.52
CA VAL A 141 -2.51 -1.96 -16.02
C VAL A 141 -2.40 -2.31 -17.51
N ARG A 142 -3.34 -3.10 -18.06
CA ARG A 142 -3.36 -3.41 -19.50
C ARG A 142 -3.79 -2.20 -20.30
N MET A 143 -4.77 -1.46 -19.81
CA MET A 143 -5.17 -0.19 -20.42
C MET A 143 -4.00 0.79 -20.40
N ASP A 144 -3.34 0.93 -19.24
CA ASP A 144 -2.15 1.76 -19.11
C ASP A 144 -1.00 1.30 -20.02
N HIS A 145 -0.88 0.00 -20.34
CA HIS A 145 0.20 -0.53 -21.17
C HIS A 145 -0.04 -0.46 -22.68
N PHE A 146 -1.28 -0.74 -23.10
CA PHE A 146 -1.70 -0.87 -24.49
C PHE A 146 -2.49 0.36 -24.97
N ASP A 147 -2.25 1.53 -24.35
CA ASP A 147 -2.80 2.83 -24.72
C ASP A 147 -4.34 2.84 -24.82
N GLY A 148 -5.00 2.18 -23.86
CA GLY A 148 -6.46 2.20 -23.72
C GLY A 148 -6.97 3.47 -23.04
N GLU A 149 -8.25 3.77 -23.23
CA GLU A 149 -8.96 4.91 -22.63
C GLU A 149 -8.90 4.87 -21.08
N PRO A 150 -8.21 5.79 -20.39
CA PRO A 150 -8.07 5.75 -18.93
C PRO A 150 -9.41 5.79 -18.19
N TRP A 151 -9.47 5.19 -16.99
CA TRP A 151 -10.65 5.33 -16.13
C TRP A 151 -10.73 6.71 -15.49
N ASP A 152 -11.96 7.15 -15.25
CA ASP A 152 -12.31 8.33 -14.50
C ASP A 152 -12.68 8.01 -13.05
N GLU A 153 -12.98 9.04 -12.27
CA GLU A 153 -13.37 8.90 -10.87
C GLU A 153 -14.72 8.19 -10.69
N GLU A 154 -15.64 8.35 -11.64
CA GLU A 154 -16.96 7.69 -11.63
C GLU A 154 -16.77 6.17 -11.69
N ARG A 155 -15.93 5.68 -12.60
CA ARG A 155 -15.63 4.25 -12.71
C ARG A 155 -14.99 3.69 -11.44
N ILE A 156 -14.17 4.48 -10.76
CA ILE A 156 -13.58 4.07 -9.47
C ILE A 156 -14.63 4.03 -8.36
N ALA A 157 -15.55 4.98 -8.34
CA ALA A 157 -16.67 4.98 -7.40
C ALA A 157 -17.54 3.72 -7.57
N GLU A 158 -17.84 3.31 -8.80
CA GLU A 158 -18.56 2.06 -9.10
C GLU A 158 -17.81 0.83 -8.59
N ILE A 159 -16.49 0.76 -8.79
CA ILE A 159 -15.64 -0.34 -8.31
C ILE A 159 -15.66 -0.41 -6.78
N ASN A 160 -15.58 0.75 -6.12
CA ASN A 160 -15.66 0.84 -4.66
C ASN A 160 -17.03 0.41 -4.15
N GLN A 161 -18.11 0.83 -4.82
CA GLN A 161 -19.47 0.39 -4.48
C GLN A 161 -19.63 -1.12 -4.64
N GLU A 162 -19.04 -1.74 -5.67
CA GLU A 162 -19.10 -3.20 -5.80
C GLU A 162 -18.26 -3.92 -4.72
N CYS A 163 -17.17 -3.32 -4.23
CA CYS A 163 -16.46 -3.88 -3.05
C CYS A 163 -17.36 -3.91 -1.81
N GLU A 164 -18.15 -2.86 -1.62
CA GLU A 164 -19.15 -2.75 -0.55
C GLU A 164 -20.28 -3.77 -0.72
N ASN A 165 -20.78 -3.95 -1.95
CA ASN A 165 -21.78 -4.97 -2.27
C ASN A 165 -21.26 -6.39 -1.98
N ILE A 166 -20.01 -6.69 -2.36
CA ILE A 166 -19.36 -7.97 -2.03
C ILE A 166 -19.29 -8.16 -0.52
N ARG A 167 -18.99 -7.11 0.25
CA ARG A 167 -18.97 -7.17 1.72
C ARG A 167 -20.37 -7.46 2.28
N ALA A 168 -21.39 -6.77 1.79
CA ALA A 168 -22.77 -6.93 2.22
C ALA A 168 -23.35 -8.33 1.93
N ARG A 169 -22.94 -8.98 0.82
CA ARG A 169 -23.37 -10.35 0.48
C ARG A 169 -22.86 -11.42 1.45
N PHE A 170 -21.83 -11.14 2.25
CA PHE A 170 -21.23 -12.10 3.18
C PHE A 170 -21.13 -11.56 4.63
N PRO A 171 -22.27 -11.26 5.29
CA PRO A 171 -22.28 -10.61 6.60
C PRO A 171 -21.81 -11.53 7.72
N LYS A 172 -21.98 -12.85 7.56
CA LYS A 172 -21.63 -13.87 8.56
C LYS A 172 -20.44 -14.71 8.11
N PRO A 173 -19.61 -15.21 9.04
CA PRO A 173 -18.55 -16.14 8.71
C PRO A 173 -19.14 -17.44 8.12
N PRO A 174 -18.42 -18.12 7.21
CA PRO A 174 -18.85 -19.42 6.70
C PRO A 174 -18.94 -20.42 7.85
N LYS A 175 -19.95 -21.31 7.82
CA LYS A 175 -20.07 -22.41 8.77
C LYS A 175 -18.78 -23.25 8.69
N ARG A 176 -18.15 -23.51 9.84
CA ARG A 176 -17.02 -24.44 9.93
C ARG A 176 -17.52 -25.81 9.48
N ARG A 177 -16.87 -26.39 8.47
CA ARG A 177 -16.96 -27.81 8.11
C ARG A 177 -15.91 -28.58 8.89
#